data_AF-A0A0U3NJG5-F1
#
_entry.id   AF-A0A0U3NJG5-F1
#
_cell.length_a   1.000
_cell.length_b   1.000
_cell.length_c   1.000
_cell.angle_alpha   90.00
_cell.angle_beta   90.00
_cell.angle_gamma   90.00
#
_symmetry.space_group_name_H-M   'P 1'
#
loop_
_entity.id
_entity.type
_entity.pdbx_description
1 polymer ?
#
loop_
_entity_poly.entity_id
_entity_poly.type
_entity_poly.pdbx_seq_one_letter_code
_entity_poly.pdbx_strand_id
1 'polypeptide(L)'
;MGVINIKPIIVNLLKEIPEIKKVATEYPVIWTTFPSAIYRTTQTPYAIDANKNEMQTLWTVTIDLYADTSLTSIVSKVSEKMQSIGFVGSTVDSNTASLIRVTREFKAIVDNETRQVYQP
;
A
#
# COMPACT_ATOMS: atom_id res chain seq x y z
N MET A 1 24.51 1.39 3.90
CA MET A 1 23.41 0.60 3.28
C MET A 1 22.28 1.54 2.94
N GLY A 2 21.43 1.18 1.97
CA GLY A 2 20.32 2.03 1.51
C GLY A 2 18.98 1.54 2.02
N VAL A 3 18.03 2.46 2.18
CA VAL A 3 16.64 2.15 2.54
C VAL A 3 16.04 1.19 1.51
N ILE A 4 15.40 0.11 1.97
CA ILE A 4 14.77 -0.87 1.10
C ILE A 4 13.59 -0.24 0.35
N ASN A 5 13.62 -0.28 -0.99
CA ASN A 5 12.53 0.25 -1.80
C ASN A 5 11.37 -0.76 -1.89
N ILE A 6 10.27 -0.50 -1.16
CA ILE A 6 9.09 -1.38 -1.16
C ILE A 6 8.13 -1.16 -2.34
N LYS A 7 8.25 -0.03 -3.08
CA LYS A 7 7.34 0.30 -4.20
C LYS A 7 7.15 -0.84 -5.22
N PRO A 8 8.21 -1.51 -5.73
CA PRO A 8 8.04 -2.64 -6.65
C PRO A 8 7.36 -3.85 -6.02
N ILE A 9 7.48 -4.04 -4.70
CA ILE A 9 6.82 -5.13 -3.97
C ILE A 9 5.32 -4.86 -3.92
N ILE A 10 4.93 -3.64 -3.55
CA ILE A 10 3.51 -3.23 -3.47
C ILE A 10 2.82 -3.32 -4.83
N VAL A 11 3.44 -2.82 -5.91
CA VAL A 11 2.82 -2.88 -7.24
C VAL A 11 2.63 -4.32 -7.73
N ASN A 12 3.58 -5.22 -7.43
CA ASN A 12 3.47 -6.62 -7.80
C ASN A 12 2.35 -7.31 -7.01
N LEU A 13 2.27 -7.09 -5.69
CA LEU A 13 1.19 -7.61 -4.85
C LEU A 13 -0.20 -7.17 -5.33
N LEU A 14 -0.35 -5.90 -5.74
CA LEU A 14 -1.62 -5.39 -6.26
C LEU A 14 -1.96 -6.01 -7.62
N LYS A 15 -0.97 -6.26 -8.48
CA LYS A 15 -1.16 -6.91 -9.79
C LYS A 15 -1.50 -8.39 -9.69
N GLU A 16 -1.17 -9.05 -8.57
CA GLU A 16 -1.59 -10.43 -8.31
C GLU A 16 -3.09 -10.56 -8.00
N ILE A 17 -3.81 -9.45 -7.83
CA ILE A 17 -5.27 -9.43 -7.64
C ILE A 17 -5.92 -9.21 -9.01
N PRO A 18 -6.40 -10.28 -9.70
CA PRO A 18 -6.84 -10.20 -11.10
C PRO A 18 -8.06 -9.28 -11.30
N GLU A 19 -8.83 -9.02 -10.25
CA GLU A 19 -9.96 -8.09 -10.29
C GLU A 19 -9.54 -6.63 -10.47
N ILE A 20 -8.30 -6.27 -10.10
CA ILE A 20 -7.77 -4.91 -10.26
C ILE A 20 -7.25 -4.76 -11.68
N LYS A 21 -7.99 -4.03 -12.53
CA LYS A 21 -7.65 -3.86 -13.94
C LYS A 21 -6.54 -2.83 -14.18
N LYS A 22 -6.31 -1.94 -13.22
CA LYS A 22 -5.29 -0.90 -13.31
C LYS A 22 -4.66 -0.62 -11.95
N VAL A 23 -3.34 -0.60 -11.91
CA VAL A 23 -2.54 -0.19 -10.76
C VAL A 23 -1.67 1.00 -11.17
N ALA A 24 -1.72 2.10 -10.44
CA ALA A 24 -0.95 3.30 -10.74
C ALA A 24 -0.53 4.05 -9.46
N THR A 25 0.41 4.99 -9.60
CA THR A 25 0.85 5.88 -8.50
C THR A 25 0.20 7.26 -8.53
N GLU A 26 -0.42 7.61 -9.66
CA GLU A 26 -1.02 8.91 -9.92
C GLU A 26 -2.48 8.76 -10.32
N TYR A 27 -3.30 9.74 -9.94
CA TYR A 27 -4.70 9.75 -10.35
C TYR A 27 -4.80 9.99 -11.87
N PRO A 28 -5.59 9.20 -12.59
CA PRO A 28 -5.83 9.45 -14.00
C PRO A 28 -6.64 10.75 -14.18
N VAL A 29 -6.32 11.50 -15.23
CA VAL A 29 -7.12 12.66 -15.64
C VAL A 29 -8.52 12.25 -16.09
N ILE A 30 -8.64 11.07 -16.70
CA ILE A 30 -9.91 10.49 -17.16
C ILE A 30 -10.05 9.08 -16.59
N TRP A 31 -11.15 8.83 -15.89
CA TRP A 31 -11.45 7.55 -15.25
C TRP A 31 -12.21 6.61 -16.19
N THR A 32 -11.49 5.70 -16.85
CA THR A 32 -12.08 4.77 -17.85
C THR A 32 -11.90 3.30 -17.52
N THR A 33 -11.14 2.96 -16.48
CA THR A 33 -10.80 1.57 -16.14
C THR A 33 -11.15 1.31 -14.68
N PHE A 34 -12.04 0.35 -14.44
CA PHE A 34 -12.44 -0.06 -13.10
C PHE A 34 -12.52 -1.59 -13.00
N PRO A 35 -12.18 -2.18 -11.85
CA PRO A 35 -11.61 -1.54 -10.65
C PRO A 35 -10.18 -1.03 -10.85
N SER A 36 -9.84 0.09 -10.21
CA SER A 36 -8.52 0.73 -10.24
C SER A 36 -7.95 0.86 -8.83
N ALA A 37 -6.64 0.63 -8.68
CA ALA A 37 -5.89 0.87 -7.46
C ALA A 37 -4.85 1.97 -7.69
N ILE A 38 -4.94 3.05 -6.91
CA ILE A 38 -3.94 4.12 -6.86
C ILE A 38 -3.20 4.01 -5.54
N TYR A 39 -1.89 3.76 -5.57
CA TYR A 39 -1.10 3.59 -4.36
C TYR A 39 -0.06 4.68 -4.19
N ARG A 40 0.23 5.00 -2.93
CA ARG A 40 1.28 5.91 -2.50
C ARG A 40 2.07 5.31 -1.37
N THR A 41 3.34 5.67 -1.28
CA THR A 41 4.22 5.23 -0.22
C THR A 41 4.93 6.43 0.38
N THR A 42 4.94 6.55 1.69
CA THR A 42 5.80 7.46 2.43
C THR A 42 6.70 6.66 3.37
N GLN A 43 7.87 7.20 3.68
CA GLN A 43 8.85 6.57 4.55
C GLN A 43 9.38 7.59 5.56
N THR A 44 9.65 7.12 6.77
CA THR A 44 10.32 7.92 7.82
C THR A 44 11.35 7.04 8.54
N PRO A 45 12.53 7.58 8.89
CA PRO A 45 13.50 6.85 9.71
C PRO A 45 12.86 6.42 11.03
N TYR A 46 13.03 5.14 11.37
CA TYR A 46 12.53 4.56 12.62
C TYR A 46 13.66 4.34 13.63
N ALA A 47 14.77 3.74 13.19
CA ALA A 47 15.97 3.55 14.00
C ALA A 47 17.23 3.95 13.23
N ILE A 48 18.14 4.65 13.91
CA ILE A 48 19.40 5.15 13.35
C ILE A 48 20.54 4.71 14.25
N ASP A 49 21.62 4.17 13.67
CA ASP A 49 22.80 3.75 14.42
C ASP A 49 23.70 4.93 14.84
N ALA A 50 24.75 4.64 15.61
CA ALA A 50 25.74 5.64 16.05
C ALA A 50 26.51 6.30 14.89
N ASN A 51 26.52 5.67 13.71
CA ASN A 51 27.17 6.16 12.48
C ASN A 51 26.21 6.93 11.56
N LYS A 52 24.97 7.21 12.02
CA LYS A 52 23.90 7.88 11.25
C LYS A 52 23.35 7.05 10.07
N ASN A 53 23.52 5.74 10.08
CA ASN A 53 22.86 4.86 9.13
C ASN A 53 21.43 4.56 9.60
N GLU A 54 20.46 4.70 8.70
CA GLU A 54 19.08 4.29 8.95
C GLU A 54 18.98 2.76 8.94
N MET A 55 18.92 2.16 10.13
CA MET A 55 18.79 0.71 10.30
C MET A 55 17.37 0.25 10.01
N GLN A 56 16.37 1.03 10.41
CA GLN A 56 14.96 0.67 10.25
C GLN A 56 14.17 1.85 9.71
N THR A 57 13.22 1.54 8.83
CA THR A 57 12.37 2.51 8.16
C THR A 57 10.91 2.18 8.43
N LEU A 58 10.16 3.15 8.96
CA LEU A 58 8.70 3.04 9.01
C LEU A 58 8.15 3.39 7.63
N TRP A 59 7.48 2.42 7.02
CA TRP A 59 6.78 2.58 5.76
C TRP A 59 5.29 2.76 6.00
N THR A 60 4.70 3.77 5.34
CA THR A 60 3.25 3.93 5.24
C THR A 60 2.85 3.81 3.77
N VAL A 61 1.91 2.92 3.49
CA VAL A 61 1.37 2.64 2.16
C VAL A 61 -0.11 2.98 2.16
N THR A 62 -0.51 3.96 1.36
CA THR A 62 -1.91 4.32 1.16
C THR A 62 -2.38 3.75 -0.17
N ILE A 63 -3.47 2.99 -0.17
CA ILE A 63 -4.09 2.42 -1.36
C ILE A 63 -5.51 2.96 -1.44
N ASP A 64 -5.78 3.71 -2.51
CA ASP A 64 -7.12 4.11 -2.92
C ASP A 64 -7.65 3.13 -3.97
N LEU A 65 -8.73 2.44 -3.65
CA LEU A 65 -9.47 1.59 -4.58
C LEU A 65 -10.68 2.34 -5.11
N TYR A 66 -10.92 2.22 -6.42
CA TYR A 66 -12.03 2.83 -7.12
C TYR A 66 -12.77 1.80 -7.96
N ALA A 67 -14.11 1.81 -7.91
CA ALA A 67 -14.96 0.99 -8.76
C ALA A 67 -16.34 1.61 -9.00
N ASP A 68 -17.03 1.07 -10.00
CA ASP A 68 -18.45 1.27 -10.33
C ASP A 68 -19.38 0.32 -9.55
N THR A 69 -18.79 -0.67 -8.87
CA THR A 69 -19.46 -1.75 -8.14
C THR A 69 -18.81 -1.94 -6.76
N SER A 70 -19.33 -2.86 -5.95
CA SER A 70 -18.82 -3.11 -4.60
C SER A 70 -17.33 -3.48 -4.60
N LEU A 71 -16.56 -2.85 -3.70
CA LEU A 71 -15.14 -3.10 -3.50
C LEU A 71 -14.84 -4.16 -2.43
N THR A 72 -15.85 -4.70 -1.73
CA THR A 72 -15.65 -5.54 -0.53
C THR A 72 -14.66 -6.69 -0.74
N SER A 73 -14.84 -7.48 -1.82
CA SER A 73 -13.94 -8.62 -2.10
C SER A 73 -12.50 -8.17 -2.40
N ILE A 74 -12.35 -7.09 -3.18
CA ILE A 74 -11.02 -6.54 -3.53
C ILE A 74 -10.33 -6.01 -2.28
N VAL A 75 -11.05 -5.30 -1.42
CA VAL A 75 -10.54 -4.77 -0.15
C VAL A 75 -10.05 -5.90 0.75
N SER A 76 -10.80 -7.00 0.88
CA SER A 76 -10.36 -8.17 1.64
C SER A 76 -9.06 -8.76 1.08
N LYS A 77 -8.99 -8.97 -0.25
CA LYS A 77 -7.78 -9.51 -0.91
C LYS A 77 -6.57 -8.60 -0.78
N VAL A 78 -6.74 -7.29 -0.92
CA VAL A 78 -5.67 -6.31 -0.70
C VAL A 78 -5.18 -6.40 0.74
N SER A 79 -6.11 -6.48 1.71
CA SER A 79 -5.77 -6.57 3.13
C SER A 79 -5.00 -7.86 3.43
N GLU A 80 -5.45 -9.01 2.91
CA GLU A 80 -4.77 -10.30 3.06
C GLU A 80 -3.36 -10.27 2.45
N LYS A 81 -3.20 -9.73 1.24
CA LYS A 81 -1.89 -9.59 0.57
C LYS A 81 -0.95 -8.69 1.36
N MET A 82 -1.42 -7.55 1.86
CA MET A 82 -0.60 -6.66 2.69
C MET A 82 -0.23 -7.31 4.03
N GLN A 83 -1.15 -8.00 4.68
CA GLN A 83 -0.87 -8.73 5.92
C GLN A 83 0.13 -9.87 5.71
N SER A 84 0.10 -10.53 4.55
CA SER A 84 1.05 -11.61 4.21
C SER A 84 2.52 -11.16 4.16
N ILE A 85 2.77 -9.86 3.95
CA ILE A 85 4.10 -9.26 3.98
C ILE A 85 4.39 -8.48 5.27
N GLY A 86 3.56 -8.66 6.32
CA GLY A 86 3.77 -8.06 7.64
C GLY A 86 3.21 -6.63 7.80
N PHE A 87 2.51 -6.09 6.80
CA PHE A 87 1.87 -4.77 6.92
C PHE A 87 0.53 -4.86 7.64
N VAL A 88 0.30 -3.94 8.58
CA VAL A 88 -0.97 -3.83 9.31
C VAL A 88 -1.77 -2.65 8.77
N GLY A 89 -3.06 -2.87 8.51
CA GLY A 89 -3.93 -1.89 7.87
C GLY A 89 -5.01 -1.33 8.78
N SER A 90 -5.36 -0.05 8.58
CA SER A 90 -6.57 0.57 9.14
C SER A 90 -7.58 0.87 8.01
N THR A 91 -8.87 0.86 8.37
CA THR A 91 -9.99 1.05 7.44
C THR A 91 -10.47 2.49 7.47
N VAL A 92 -10.50 3.16 6.31
CA VAL A 92 -11.22 4.43 6.10
C VAL A 92 -12.11 4.30 4.88
N ASP A 93 -13.40 4.03 5.10
CA ASP A 93 -14.38 3.97 4.01
C ASP A 93 -14.86 5.39 3.65
N SER A 94 -14.84 5.75 2.37
CA SER A 94 -15.23 7.09 1.90
C SER A 94 -16.03 7.00 0.60
N ASN A 95 -17.35 6.86 0.73
CA ASN A 95 -18.24 6.82 -0.42
C ASN A 95 -18.54 8.23 -0.93
N THR A 96 -18.34 8.46 -2.24
CA THR A 96 -18.78 9.70 -2.92
C THR A 96 -19.92 9.35 -3.87
N ALA A 97 -20.85 10.28 -4.11
CA ALA A 97 -22.19 10.07 -4.69
C ALA A 97 -22.27 9.42 -6.11
N SER A 98 -21.16 9.05 -6.74
CA SER A 98 -21.15 8.41 -8.08
C SER A 98 -19.93 7.52 -8.34
N LEU A 99 -19.02 7.39 -7.36
CA LEU A 99 -17.81 6.60 -7.48
C LEU A 99 -17.53 5.94 -6.13
N ILE A 100 -17.54 4.62 -6.11
CA ILE A 100 -17.22 3.89 -4.88
C ILE A 100 -15.72 3.98 -4.69
N ARG A 101 -15.31 4.59 -3.58
CA ARG A 101 -13.91 4.71 -3.17
C ARG A 101 -13.71 4.09 -1.81
N VAL A 102 -12.68 3.27 -1.69
CA VAL A 102 -12.22 2.77 -0.40
C VAL A 102 -10.74 3.10 -0.25
N THR A 103 -10.40 3.79 0.82
CA THR A 103 -9.01 4.11 1.15
C THR A 103 -8.55 3.18 2.27
N ARG A 104 -7.36 2.59 2.09
CA ARG A 104 -6.70 1.79 3.12
C ARG A 104 -5.29 2.31 3.35
N GLU A 105 -4.95 2.52 4.60
CA GLU A 105 -3.59 2.84 5.02
C GLU A 105 -2.99 1.62 5.68
N PHE A 106 -1.77 1.26 5.27
CA PHE A 106 -1.01 0.15 5.80
C PHE A 106 0.35 0.63 6.30
N LYS A 107 0.80 0.09 7.42
CA LYS A 107 2.08 0.45 8.03
C LYS A 107 2.90 -0.77 8.40
N ALA A 108 4.22 -0.63 8.30
CA ALA A 108 5.18 -1.61 8.80
C ALA A 108 6.53 -0.96 9.04
N ILE A 109 7.28 -1.48 10.01
CA ILE A 109 8.70 -1.16 10.20
C ILE A 109 9.49 -2.19 9.41
N VAL A 110 10.37 -1.74 8.52
CA VAL A 110 11.24 -2.61 7.71
C VAL A 110 12.67 -2.42 8.16
N ASP A 111 13.33 -3.51 8.50
CA ASP A 111 14.75 -3.54 8.82
C ASP A 111 15.59 -3.55 7.53
N ASN A 112 16.40 -2.51 7.34
CA ASN A 112 17.17 -2.29 6.12
C ASN A 112 18.36 -3.27 5.99
N GLU A 113 18.73 -3.96 7.07
CA GLU A 113 19.83 -4.92 7.06
C GLU A 113 19.34 -6.35 6.84
N THR A 114 18.40 -6.77 7.67
CA THR A 114 17.90 -8.16 7.71
C THR A 114 16.71 -8.39 6.79
N ARG A 115 16.06 -7.32 6.31
CA ARG A 115 14.79 -7.34 5.55
C ARG A 115 13.61 -7.90 6.34
N GLN A 116 13.73 -8.00 7.67
CA GLN A 116 12.62 -8.39 8.53
C GLN A 116 11.60 -7.25 8.61
N VAL A 117 10.33 -7.64 8.81
CA VAL A 117 9.20 -6.72 8.91
C VAL A 117 8.57 -6.85 10.29
N TYR A 118 8.38 -5.70 10.96
CA TYR A 118 7.77 -5.62 12.28
C TYR A 118 6.51 -4.75 12.25
N GLN A 119 5.63 -4.98 13.22
CA GLN A 119 4.45 -4.15 13.40
C GLN A 119 4.85 -2.79 14.02
N PRO A 120 4.27 -1.67 13.55
CA PRO A 120 4.55 -0.32 14.04
C PRO A 120 4.21 -0.08 15.50
#